data_AF-A0A5B2Z6D9-F1
#
_entry.id   AF-A0A5B2Z6D9-F1
#
_cell.length_a   1.000
_cell.length_b   1.000
_cell.length_c   1.000
_cell.angle_alpha   90.00
_cell.angle_beta   90.00
_cell.angle_gamma   90.00
#
_symmetry.space_group_name_H-M   'P 1'
#
loop_
_entity.id
_entity.type
_entity.pdbx_description
1 polymer ?
#
loop_
_entity_poly.entity_id
_entity_poly.type
_entity_poly.pdbx_seq_one_letter_code
_entity_poly.pdbx_strand_id
1 'polypeptide(L)'
;MSLLKANEDLVYYAEGTLKKKGISSLGDSGAFLFKNQIQSLLDYEASLPRQFNINLKGICLYHLNDYDRLSMDQKEEIIKHHGIAVEI
;
A
#
# COMPACT_ATOMS: atom_id res chain seq x y z
N MET A 1 -4.69 12.23 -12.80
CA MET A 1 -3.50 12.32 -11.94
C MET A 1 -3.29 10.94 -11.33
N SER A 2 -2.15 10.29 -11.54
CA SER A 2 -1.90 8.97 -10.94
C SER A 2 -1.56 9.12 -9.46
N LEU A 3 -1.85 8.09 -8.66
CA LEU A 3 -1.47 8.06 -7.23
C LEU A 3 0.05 8.23 -7.05
N LEU A 4 0.83 7.65 -7.96
CA LEU A 4 2.28 7.80 -7.98
C LEU A 4 2.70 9.27 -8.11
N LYS A 5 2.10 10.02 -9.04
CA LYS A 5 2.43 11.44 -9.23
C LYS A 5 2.06 12.28 -8.01
N ALA A 6 0.90 12.00 -7.40
CA ALA A 6 0.49 12.67 -6.17
C ALA A 6 1.49 12.42 -5.02
N ASN A 7 2.00 11.19 -4.91
CA ASN A 7 3.01 10.83 -3.92
C ASN A 7 4.36 11.52 -4.18
N GLU A 8 4.80 11.59 -5.43
CA GLU A 8 6.02 12.33 -5.82
C GLU A 8 5.93 13.81 -5.46
N ASP A 9 4.83 14.46 -5.81
CA ASP A 9 4.61 15.87 -5.54
C ASP A 9 4.58 16.14 -4.02
N LEU A 10 3.96 15.23 -3.25
CA LEU A 10 3.93 15.33 -1.80
C LEU A 10 5.32 15.17 -1.18
N VAL A 11 6.13 14.20 -1.65
CA VAL A 11 7.52 14.02 -1.19
C VAL A 11 8.34 15.27 -1.51
N TYR A 12 8.24 15.79 -2.73
CA TYR A 12 8.93 17.02 -3.13
C TYR A 12 8.57 18.20 -2.23
N TYR A 13 7.29 18.36 -1.89
CA TYR A 13 6.84 19.39 -0.96
C TYR A 13 7.40 19.17 0.46
N ALA A 14 7.34 17.95 0.98
CA ALA A 14 7.83 17.61 2.30
C ALA A 14 9.33 17.89 2.45
N GLU A 15 10.13 17.55 1.44
CA GLU A 15 11.58 17.76 1.45
C GLU A 15 11.95 19.23 1.16
N GLY A 16 11.37 19.79 0.10
CA GLY A 16 11.72 21.12 -0.38
C GLY A 16 11.23 22.23 0.54
N THR A 17 9.97 22.16 0.96
CA THR A 17 9.28 23.21 1.72
C THR A 17 9.35 22.96 3.22
N LEU A 18 8.99 21.75 3.68
CA LEU A 18 8.90 21.45 5.12
C LEU A 18 10.22 20.95 5.73
N LYS A 19 11.25 20.75 4.90
CA LYS A 19 12.57 20.21 5.31
C LYS A 19 12.47 18.89 6.08
N LYS A 20 11.48 18.06 5.74
CA LYS A 20 11.37 16.67 6.23
C LYS A 20 12.26 15.76 5.38
N LYS A 21 12.51 14.55 5.87
CA LYS A 21 13.35 13.55 5.18
C LYS A 21 12.58 12.68 4.17
N GLY A 22 11.28 12.91 4.02
CA GLY A 22 10.40 12.05 3.24
C GLY A 22 9.05 11.84 3.92
N ILE A 23 8.32 10.82 3.48
CA ILE A 23 6.93 10.56 3.85
C ILE A 23 6.71 9.08 4.15
N SER A 24 5.80 8.79 5.08
CA SER A 24 5.17 7.48 5.22
C SER A 24 3.67 7.61 4.96
N SER A 25 3.11 6.74 4.13
CA SER A 25 1.68 6.68 3.82
C SER A 25 1.10 5.38 4.36
N LEU A 26 -0.06 5.46 5.02
CA LEU A 26 -0.84 4.30 5.44
C LEU A 26 -2.09 4.20 4.55
N GLY A 27 -2.23 3.10 3.83
CA GLY A 27 -3.37 2.83 2.97
C GLY A 27 -4.23 1.72 3.54
N ASP A 28 -5.50 2.01 3.81
CA ASP A 28 -6.47 1.02 4.29
C ASP A 28 -7.15 0.32 3.10
N SER A 29 -6.99 -1.00 3.02
CA SER A 29 -7.55 -1.84 1.96
C SER A 29 -8.96 -2.36 2.26
N GLY A 30 -9.55 -2.00 3.40
CA GLY A 30 -10.87 -2.45 3.85
C GLY A 30 -12.00 -2.12 2.87
N ALA A 31 -11.88 -1.06 2.07
CA ALA A 31 -12.88 -0.71 1.06
C ALA A 31 -13.08 -1.81 0.00
N PHE A 32 -12.01 -2.51 -0.40
CA PHE A 32 -12.10 -3.62 -1.35
C PHE A 32 -12.86 -4.79 -0.73
N LEU A 33 -12.55 -5.12 0.52
CA LEU A 33 -13.13 -6.28 1.23
C LEU A 33 -14.59 -6.03 1.60
N PHE A 34 -14.94 -4.80 2.01
CA PHE A 34 -16.33 -4.38 2.23
C PHE A 34 -17.20 -4.54 0.98
N LYS A 35 -16.65 -4.21 -0.21
CA LYS A 35 -17.36 -4.34 -1.49
C LYS A 35 -17.24 -5.74 -2.11
N ASN A 36 -16.62 -6.69 -1.42
CA ASN A 36 -16.33 -8.03 -1.92
C ASN A 36 -15.54 -8.05 -3.25
N GLN A 37 -14.63 -7.08 -3.43
CA GLN A 37 -13.80 -6.88 -4.61
C GLN A 37 -12.40 -7.47 -4.42
N ILE A 38 -12.31 -8.76 -4.09
CA ILE A 38 -11.03 -9.44 -3.79
C ILE A 38 -10.08 -9.39 -4.98
N GLN A 39 -10.55 -9.64 -6.21
CA GLN A 39 -9.67 -9.58 -7.38
C GLN A 39 -9.11 -8.17 -7.59
N SER A 40 -9.94 -7.14 -7.41
CA SER A 40 -9.48 -5.76 -7.53
C SER A 40 -8.47 -5.37 -6.45
N LEU A 41 -8.54 -5.97 -5.26
CA LEU A 41 -7.50 -5.83 -4.23
C LEU A 41 -6.18 -6.43 -4.73
N LEU A 42 -6.19 -7.66 -5.22
CA LEU A 42 -4.98 -8.34 -5.72
C LEU A 42 -4.37 -7.57 -6.90
N ASP A 43 -5.19 -7.16 -7.86
CA ASP A 43 -4.74 -6.37 -9.01
C ASP A 43 -4.15 -5.01 -8.56
N TYR A 44 -4.77 -4.38 -7.56
CA TYR A 44 -4.27 -3.13 -6.99
C TYR A 44 -2.91 -3.34 -6.31
N GLU A 45 -2.78 -4.31 -5.41
CA GLU A 45 -1.52 -4.63 -4.73
C GLU A 45 -0.41 -4.96 -5.75
N ALA A 46 -0.71 -5.79 -6.76
CA ALA A 46 0.23 -6.13 -7.83
C ALA A 46 0.63 -4.93 -8.70
N SER A 47 -0.24 -3.93 -8.84
CA SER A 47 0.06 -2.69 -9.59
C SER A 47 1.00 -1.74 -8.85
N LEU A 48 1.11 -1.87 -7.51
CA LEU A 48 1.99 -1.02 -6.72
C LEU A 48 3.46 -1.40 -6.96
N PRO A 49 4.38 -0.43 -6.98
CA PRO A 49 5.79 -0.76 -7.02
C PRO A 49 6.23 -1.32 -5.67
N ARG A 50 7.01 -2.41 -5.69
CA ARG A 50 7.59 -2.99 -4.47
C ARG A 50 8.55 -2.05 -3.75
N GLN A 51 9.20 -1.16 -4.49
CA GLN A 51 10.08 -0.12 -3.97
C GLN A 51 9.86 1.18 -4.74
N PHE A 52 9.87 2.30 -4.03
CA PHE A 52 9.74 3.62 -4.63
C PHE A 52 11.13 4.24 -4.83
N ASN A 53 11.38 4.88 -5.97
CA ASN A 53 12.62 5.63 -6.25
C ASN A 53 12.60 7.05 -5.64
N ILE A 54 11.78 7.26 -4.61
CA ILE A 54 11.59 8.51 -3.87
C ILE A 54 11.56 8.18 -2.38
N ASN A 55 11.76 9.18 -1.50
CA ASN A 55 11.73 8.99 -0.04
C ASN A 55 10.30 8.82 0.49
N LEU A 56 9.65 7.73 0.06
CA LEU A 56 8.31 7.32 0.44
C LEU A 56 8.34 5.91 1.02
N LYS A 57 7.64 5.71 2.13
CA LYS A 57 7.29 4.39 2.66
C LYS A 57 5.78 4.19 2.54
N GLY A 58 5.35 3.25 1.72
CA GLY A 58 3.95 2.81 1.68
C GLY A 58 3.72 1.66 2.68
N ILE A 59 2.68 1.76 3.47
CA ILE A 59 2.25 0.73 4.42
C ILE A 59 0.79 0.39 4.10
N CYS A 60 0.55 -0.82 3.58
CA CYS A 60 -0.80 -1.33 3.36
C CYS A 60 -1.35 -1.94 4.65
N LEU A 61 -2.58 -1.57 4.99
CA LEU A 61 -3.27 -2.02 6.20
C LEU A 61 -4.47 -2.88 5.80
N TYR A 62 -4.62 -3.98 6.53
CA TYR A 62 -5.70 -4.95 6.35
C TYR A 62 -6.32 -5.23 7.70
N HIS A 63 -7.63 -5.08 7.82
CA HIS A 63 -8.33 -5.51 9.02
C HIS A 63 -8.29 -7.05 9.11
N LEU A 64 -7.95 -7.60 10.28
CA LEU A 64 -7.67 -9.04 10.43
C LEU A 64 -8.83 -9.93 9.95
N ASN A 65 -10.06 -9.66 10.42
CA ASN A 65 -11.25 -10.44 10.01
C ASN A 65 -11.52 -10.39 8.51
N ASP A 66 -11.11 -9.31 7.86
CA ASP A 66 -11.31 -9.10 6.43
C ASP A 66 -10.19 -9.78 5.64
N TYR A 67 -8.96 -9.72 6.13
CA TYR A 67 -7.80 -10.43 5.59
C TYR A 67 -8.00 -11.96 5.65
N ASP A 68 -8.66 -12.46 6.69
CA ASP A 68 -8.97 -13.89 6.84
C ASP A 68 -9.99 -14.44 5.84
N ARG A 69 -10.65 -13.57 5.08
CA ARG A 69 -11.51 -13.98 3.96
C ARG A 69 -10.71 -14.36 2.71
N LEU A 70 -9.42 -14.01 2.66
CA LEU A 70 -8.52 -14.37 1.56
C LEU A 70 -8.07 -15.82 1.68
N SER A 71 -7.91 -16.50 0.55
CA SER A 71 -7.28 -17.82 0.52
C SER A 71 -5.79 -17.72 0.90
N MET A 72 -5.19 -18.85 1.28
CA MET A 72 -3.75 -18.88 1.59
C MET A 72 -2.89 -18.41 0.43
N ASP A 73 -3.23 -18.81 -0.80
CA ASP A 73 -2.50 -18.39 -2.01
C ASP A 73 -2.59 -16.87 -2.23
N GLN A 74 -3.76 -16.28 -2.00
CA GLN A 74 -3.97 -14.83 -2.11
C GLN A 74 -3.19 -14.06 -1.04
N LYS A 75 -3.19 -14.56 0.20
CA LYS A 75 -2.38 -14.00 1.30
C LYS A 75 -0.89 -14.05 0.95
N GLU A 76 -0.42 -15.17 0.42
CA GLU A 76 0.98 -15.30 -0.01
C GLU A 76 1.35 -14.36 -1.15
N GLU A 77 0.47 -14.17 -2.13
CA GLU A 77 0.68 -13.23 -3.24
C GLU A 77 0.88 -11.80 -2.72
N ILE A 78 0.00 -11.35 -1.82
CA ILE A 78 0.12 -10.04 -1.17
C ILE A 78 1.43 -9.94 -0.40
N ILE A 79 1.74 -10.92 0.46
CA ILE A 79 2.95 -10.88 1.32
C ILE A 79 4.23 -10.88 0.48
N LYS A 80 4.32 -11.70 -0.59
CA LYS A 80 5.52 -11.78 -1.45
C LYS A 80 5.84 -10.46 -2.14
N HIS A 81 4.81 -9.67 -2.45
CA HIS A 81 4.97 -8.36 -3.06
C HIS A 81 5.49 -7.31 -2.07
N HIS A 82 5.21 -7.48 -0.78
CA HIS A 82 5.67 -6.59 0.27
C HIS A 82 7.11 -6.89 0.71
N GLY A 83 7.78 -5.87 1.27
CA GLY A 83 9.11 -6.03 1.86
C GLY A 83 9.05 -6.67 3.25
N ILE A 84 8.03 -6.33 4.03
CA ILE A 84 7.81 -6.79 5.41
C ILE A 84 6.29 -6.94 5.60
N ALA A 85 5.88 -8.00 6.28
CA ALA A 85 4.52 -8.20 6.77
C ALA A 85 4.56 -8.40 8.29
N VAL A 86 3.67 -7.72 9.01
CA VAL A 86 3.58 -7.80 10.48
C VAL A 86 2.11 -7.91 10.85
N GLU A 87 1.80 -8.84 11.76
CA GLU A 87 0.52 -8.94 12.43
C GLU A 87 0.60 -8.15 13.74
N ILE A 88 -0.37 -7.26 13.99
CA ILE A 88 -0.39 -6.32 15.12
C ILE A 88 -1.68 -6.49 15.91
#